data_AF-A0A2S2PE03-F1
#
_entry.id   AF-A0A2S2PE03-F1
#
_cell.length_a   1.000
_cell.length_b   1.000
_cell.length_c   1.000
_cell.angle_alpha   90.00
_cell.angle_beta   90.00
_cell.angle_gamma   90.00
#
_symmetry.space_group_name_H-M   'P 1'
#
loop_
_entity.id
_entity.type
_entity.pdbx_description
1 polymer ?
#
loop_
_entity_poly.entity_id
_entity_poly.type
_entity_poly.pdbx_seq_one_letter_code
_entity_poly.pdbx_strand_id
1 'polypeptide(L)'
;AFTVMLNVFYFDPTYSAETLTNFSCCEECTNASCHTADNNTCIVLSDNSTISCLQCNSTVENGDTQFYTQSDCEASCSNATKCTCDGACYVCALTSDPTQMVCSLPTMMVEDNCTQIPYVPMNSTSIEQYPL
;
A
#
# COMPACT_ATOMS: atom_id res chain seq x y z
N ALA A 1 -4.70 21.75 -37.13
CA ALA A 1 -3.58 20.89 -36.70
C ALA A 1 -3.70 20.72 -35.20
N PHE A 2 -3.78 19.48 -34.71
CA PHE A 2 -3.79 19.18 -33.28
C PHE A 2 -2.62 18.23 -33.00
N THR A 3 -1.66 18.71 -32.24
CA THR A 3 -0.55 17.89 -31.75
C THR A 3 -1.01 17.27 -30.44
N VAL A 4 -1.34 15.99 -30.45
CA VAL A 4 -1.53 15.22 -29.22
C VAL A 4 -0.16 14.71 -28.80
N MET A 5 0.41 15.30 -27.75
CA MET A 5 1.57 14.73 -27.08
C MET A 5 1.09 13.53 -26.27
N LEU A 6 1.28 12.31 -26.80
CA LEU A 6 1.21 11.10 -26.01
C LEU A 6 2.50 11.00 -25.19
N ASN A 7 2.43 11.32 -23.90
CA ASN A 7 3.42 10.83 -22.94
C ASN A 7 3.21 9.33 -22.78
N VAL A 8 3.89 8.55 -23.62
CA VAL A 8 4.02 7.10 -23.43
C VAL A 8 5.01 6.90 -22.30
N PHE A 9 4.51 6.78 -21.06
CA PHE A 9 5.29 6.21 -19.98
C PHE A 9 5.47 4.73 -20.30
N TYR A 10 6.69 4.36 -20.70
CA TYR A 10 7.11 2.98 -20.81
C TYR A 10 7.22 2.42 -19.38
N PHE A 11 6.12 1.86 -18.87
CA PHE A 11 6.11 1.08 -17.64
C PHE A 11 6.60 -0.33 -18.01
N ASP A 12 7.85 -0.62 -17.71
CA ASP A 12 8.30 -1.99 -17.54
C ASP A 12 7.47 -2.56 -16.36
N PRO A 13 6.69 -3.64 -16.53
CA PRO A 13 5.85 -4.17 -15.48
C PRO A 13 6.73 -4.96 -14.51
N THR A 14 7.60 -4.27 -13.76
CA THR A 14 7.76 -4.65 -12.37
C THR A 14 6.36 -4.52 -11.81
N TYR A 15 5.67 -5.65 -11.67
CA TYR A 15 4.39 -5.74 -10.98
C TYR A 15 4.67 -5.36 -9.53
N SER A 16 4.81 -4.05 -9.27
CA SER A 16 4.68 -3.53 -7.92
C SER A 16 3.27 -3.93 -7.52
N ALA A 17 3.19 -4.85 -6.58
CA ALA A 17 1.91 -5.41 -6.18
C ALA A 17 1.02 -4.33 -5.49
N GLU A 18 1.61 -3.19 -5.18
CA GLU A 18 1.01 -2.05 -4.51
C GLU A 18 -0.09 -1.38 -5.34
N THR A 19 -1.29 -1.36 -4.77
CA THR A 19 -2.36 -0.47 -5.25
C THR A 19 -2.38 0.78 -4.38
N LEU A 20 -1.70 1.83 -4.82
CA LEU A 20 -1.66 3.13 -4.14
C LEU A 20 -2.57 4.14 -4.86
N THR A 21 -3.52 4.72 -4.12
CA THR A 21 -4.32 5.85 -4.61
C THR A 21 -3.76 7.13 -4.02
N ASN A 22 -3.09 7.94 -4.85
CA ASN A 22 -2.43 9.18 -4.42
C ASN A 22 -3.42 10.35 -4.40
N PHE A 23 -3.26 11.20 -3.40
CA PHE A 23 -4.05 12.40 -3.15
C PHE A 23 -3.15 13.62 -3.04
N SER A 24 -3.70 14.78 -3.38
CA SER A 24 -2.93 16.04 -3.36
C SER A 24 -2.81 16.62 -1.95
N CYS A 25 -3.74 16.26 -1.05
CA CYS A 25 -3.71 16.66 0.36
C CYS A 25 -4.38 15.63 1.27
N CYS A 26 -4.22 15.82 2.58
CA CYS A 26 -4.76 14.92 3.59
C CYS A 26 -6.28 14.83 3.53
N GLU A 27 -6.97 15.97 3.43
CA GLU A 27 -8.44 16.02 3.42
C GLU A 27 -9.03 15.23 2.25
N GLU A 28 -8.35 15.20 1.11
CA GLU A 28 -8.78 14.37 -0.01
C GLU A 28 -8.67 12.88 0.31
N CYS A 29 -7.60 12.46 0.98
CA CYS A 29 -7.40 11.06 1.37
C CYS A 29 -8.38 10.63 2.46
N THR A 30 -8.51 11.42 3.54
CA THR A 30 -9.38 11.08 4.68
C THR A 30 -10.86 11.18 4.35
N ASN A 31 -11.25 11.88 3.28
CA ASN A 31 -12.62 11.88 2.77
C ASN A 31 -12.84 10.87 1.62
N ALA A 32 -11.79 10.21 1.12
CA ALA A 32 -11.94 9.24 0.04
C ALA A 32 -12.62 7.95 0.52
N SER A 33 -13.24 7.22 -0.40
CA SER A 33 -13.90 5.93 -0.10
C SER A 33 -12.92 4.89 0.43
N CYS A 34 -11.67 4.91 -0.03
CA CYS A 34 -10.66 3.97 0.42
C CYS A 34 -10.39 4.10 1.94
N HIS A 35 -10.54 5.30 2.50
CA HIS A 35 -10.38 5.54 3.93
C HIS A 35 -11.73 5.39 4.65
N THR A 36 -12.78 6.04 4.15
CA THR A 36 -14.08 6.11 4.85
C THR A 36 -14.92 4.84 4.74
N ALA A 37 -14.82 4.09 3.64
CA ALA A 37 -15.60 2.88 3.39
C ALA A 37 -14.76 1.61 3.58
N ASP A 38 -13.54 1.61 3.04
CA ASP A 38 -12.66 0.44 3.09
C ASP A 38 -11.75 0.44 4.34
N ASN A 39 -11.82 1.51 5.15
CA ASN A 39 -11.07 1.66 6.40
C ASN A 39 -9.56 1.48 6.20
N ASN A 40 -9.00 1.96 5.10
CA ASN A 40 -7.56 1.95 4.85
C ASN A 40 -6.88 3.17 5.46
N THR A 41 -5.59 3.03 5.75
CA THR A 41 -4.78 4.12 6.33
C THR A 41 -4.29 5.07 5.25
N CYS A 42 -4.42 6.37 5.48
CA CYS A 42 -3.75 7.38 4.67
C CYS A 42 -2.30 7.54 5.14
N ILE A 43 -1.36 7.11 4.31
CA ILE A 43 0.09 7.17 4.56
C ILE A 43 0.72 8.38 3.86
N VAL A 44 1.84 8.84 4.39
CA VAL A 44 2.72 9.78 3.69
C VAL A 44 3.82 8.96 3.01
N LEU A 45 3.96 9.13 1.69
CA LEU A 45 5.02 8.46 0.94
C LEU A 45 6.40 9.03 1.29
N SER A 46 7.46 8.35 0.84
CA SER A 46 8.85 8.68 1.14
C SER A 46 9.30 10.08 0.66
N ASP A 47 8.52 10.73 -0.21
CA ASP A 47 8.75 12.10 -0.65
C ASP A 47 8.28 13.16 0.37
N ASN A 48 7.64 12.74 1.47
CA ASN A 48 7.04 13.59 2.50
C ASN A 48 6.00 14.61 1.99
N SER A 49 5.52 14.44 0.75
CA SER A 49 4.54 15.34 0.14
C SER A 49 3.33 14.62 -0.42
N THR A 50 3.50 13.39 -0.89
CA THR A 50 2.39 12.62 -1.46
C THR A 50 1.70 11.85 -0.35
N ILE A 51 0.37 12.02 -0.27
CA ILE A 51 -0.47 11.24 0.63
C ILE A 51 -1.14 10.17 -0.19
N SER A 52 -1.13 8.94 0.30
CA SER A 52 -1.70 7.81 -0.40
C SER A 52 -2.53 6.94 0.53
N CYS A 53 -3.56 6.32 0.00
CA CYS A 53 -4.38 5.39 0.75
C CYS A 53 -3.83 3.99 0.57
N LEU A 54 -3.33 3.41 1.67
CA LEU A 54 -2.59 2.17 1.65
C LEU A 54 -3.52 0.96 1.69
N GLN A 55 -3.49 0.17 0.62
CA GLN A 55 -4.15 -1.13 0.57
C GLN A 55 -3.11 -2.23 0.38
N CYS A 56 -2.92 -3.04 1.43
CA CYS A 56 -2.03 -4.21 1.38
C CYS A 56 -2.76 -5.53 1.60
N ASN A 57 -4.08 -5.58 1.74
CA ASN A 57 -4.82 -6.84 1.98
C ASN A 57 -5.44 -7.42 0.70
N SER A 58 -4.69 -7.37 -0.40
CA SER A 58 -5.14 -7.77 -1.73
C SER A 58 -4.28 -8.89 -2.30
N THR A 59 -4.86 -9.69 -3.19
CA THR A 59 -4.14 -10.62 -4.05
C THR A 59 -3.96 -9.96 -5.41
N VAL A 60 -2.73 -9.85 -5.86
CA VAL A 60 -2.41 -9.27 -7.16
C VAL A 60 -2.56 -10.28 -8.29
N GLU A 61 -2.60 -9.81 -9.54
CA GLU A 61 -2.96 -10.63 -10.72
C GLU A 61 -2.07 -11.88 -10.90
N ASN A 62 -0.84 -11.84 -10.43
CA ASN A 62 0.11 -12.97 -10.46
C ASN A 62 -0.13 -14.02 -9.36
N GLY A 63 -1.13 -13.81 -8.48
CA GLY A 63 -1.50 -14.69 -7.38
C GLY A 63 -0.75 -14.44 -6.07
N ASP A 64 0.21 -13.51 -6.03
CA ASP A 64 0.88 -13.14 -4.79
C ASP A 64 -0.07 -12.32 -3.90
N THR A 65 0.03 -12.54 -2.59
CA THR A 65 -0.83 -11.83 -1.62
C THR A 65 0.00 -10.82 -0.85
N GLN A 66 -0.57 -9.64 -0.67
CA GLN A 66 0.03 -8.57 0.09
C GLN A 66 -0.39 -8.60 1.57
N PHE A 67 0.38 -7.96 2.44
CA PHE A 67 0.11 -7.81 3.87
C PHE A 67 0.65 -6.48 4.41
N TYR A 68 0.02 -5.92 5.44
CA TYR A 68 0.50 -4.70 6.10
C TYR A 68 1.73 -4.93 6.99
N THR A 69 1.94 -6.17 7.46
CA THR A 69 3.03 -6.54 8.37
C THR A 69 3.80 -7.75 7.87
N GLN A 70 5.08 -7.81 8.23
CA GLN A 70 5.92 -8.97 7.94
C GLN A 70 5.38 -10.23 8.63
N SER A 71 4.93 -10.11 9.88
CA SER A 71 4.40 -11.22 10.65
C SER A 71 3.14 -11.81 10.01
N ASP A 72 2.22 -10.97 9.52
CA ASP A 72 1.00 -11.46 8.86
C ASP A 72 1.33 -12.15 7.54
N CYS A 73 2.33 -11.63 6.80
CA CYS A 73 2.85 -12.31 5.62
C CYS A 73 3.41 -13.68 6.00
N GLU A 74 4.35 -13.75 6.95
CA GLU A 74 5.03 -14.99 7.32
C GLU A 74 4.06 -16.05 7.88
N ALA A 75 3.02 -15.61 8.59
CA ALA A 75 1.97 -16.48 9.11
C ALA A 75 1.03 -17.04 8.03
N SER A 76 0.76 -16.26 6.98
CA SER A 76 -0.20 -16.60 5.92
C SER A 76 0.47 -17.22 4.69
N CYS A 77 1.75 -16.95 4.47
CA CYS A 77 2.50 -17.41 3.32
C CYS A 77 2.91 -18.87 3.49
N SER A 78 2.69 -19.68 2.44
CA SER A 78 3.08 -21.10 2.45
C SER A 78 4.58 -21.33 2.63
N ASN A 79 5.40 -20.31 2.32
CA ASN A 79 6.81 -20.27 2.61
C ASN A 79 7.20 -18.92 3.20
N ALA A 80 7.39 -18.86 4.52
CA ALA A 80 7.77 -17.62 5.22
C ALA A 80 9.04 -16.96 4.66
N THR A 81 10.00 -17.71 4.09
CA THR A 81 11.21 -17.13 3.51
C THR A 81 10.95 -16.41 2.18
N LYS A 82 9.74 -16.49 1.64
CA LYS A 82 9.29 -15.78 0.45
C LYS A 82 8.54 -14.49 0.80
N CYS A 83 8.35 -14.20 2.08
CA CYS A 83 7.87 -12.90 2.50
C CYS A 83 8.97 -11.85 2.38
N THR A 84 8.69 -10.83 1.59
CA THR A 84 9.56 -9.66 1.42
C THR A 84 8.67 -8.43 1.27
N CYS A 85 9.24 -7.23 1.39
CA CYS A 85 8.50 -6.00 1.11
C CYS A 85 8.60 -5.61 -0.37
N ASP A 86 7.52 -5.02 -0.86
CA ASP A 86 7.40 -4.39 -2.18
C ASP A 86 6.60 -3.08 -1.98
N GLY A 87 7.32 -1.98 -2.19
CA GLY A 87 7.05 -0.65 -1.66
C GLY A 87 6.50 -0.62 -0.25
N ALA A 88 5.25 -0.18 -0.09
CA ALA A 88 4.57 0.08 1.16
C ALA A 88 3.96 -1.17 1.81
N CYS A 89 4.01 -2.33 1.15
CA CYS A 89 3.41 -3.58 1.61
C CYS A 89 4.44 -4.71 1.75
N TYR A 90 4.09 -5.73 2.51
CA TYR A 90 4.74 -7.05 2.47
C TYR A 90 4.03 -7.93 1.45
N VAL A 91 4.76 -8.81 0.78
CA VAL A 91 4.25 -9.69 -0.27
C VAL A 91 4.78 -11.09 -0.04
N CYS A 92 3.88 -12.07 -0.10
CA CYS A 92 4.23 -13.49 -0.19
C CYS A 92 4.62 -13.79 -1.64
N ALA A 93 5.90 -13.62 -2.00
CA ALA A 93 6.43 -13.71 -3.35
C ALA A 93 6.62 -15.18 -3.80
N LEU A 94 5.51 -15.87 -4.08
CA LEU A 94 5.53 -17.25 -4.56
C LEU A 94 5.74 -17.30 -6.08
N THR A 95 5.21 -16.32 -6.81
CA THR A 95 5.35 -16.22 -8.26
C THR A 95 6.32 -15.12 -8.69
N SER A 96 6.42 -14.02 -7.93
CA SER A 96 7.33 -12.92 -8.24
C SER A 96 8.81 -13.22 -7.93
N ASP A 97 9.71 -12.53 -8.65
CA ASP A 97 11.13 -12.50 -8.34
C ASP A 97 11.41 -11.49 -7.20
N PRO A 98 11.84 -11.93 -6.00
CA PRO A 98 12.10 -11.05 -4.88
C PRO A 98 13.25 -10.06 -5.13
N THR A 99 14.11 -10.29 -6.12
CA THR A 99 15.20 -9.35 -6.46
C THR A 99 14.71 -8.07 -7.15
N GLN A 100 13.48 -8.09 -7.67
CA GLN A 100 12.84 -6.94 -8.31
C GLN A 100 11.99 -6.12 -7.33
N MET A 101 11.79 -6.62 -6.11
CA MET A 101 10.98 -5.94 -5.11
C MET A 101 11.79 -4.89 -4.37
N VAL A 102 11.22 -3.69 -4.24
CA VAL A 102 11.90 -2.54 -3.62
C VAL A 102 11.08 -2.10 -2.42
N CYS A 103 11.66 -2.22 -1.23
CA CYS A 103 10.99 -1.82 -0.01
C CYS A 103 10.96 -0.30 0.16
N SER A 104 9.78 0.25 0.37
CA SER A 104 9.53 1.65 0.71
C SER A 104 8.39 1.75 1.72
N LEU A 105 8.54 1.03 2.84
CA LEU A 105 7.53 0.97 3.88
C LEU A 105 7.24 2.37 4.46
N PRO A 106 5.97 2.72 4.68
CA PRO A 106 5.61 4.01 5.24
C PRO A 106 6.11 4.13 6.67
N THR A 107 6.60 5.31 7.01
CA THR A 107 7.02 5.67 8.38
C THR A 107 6.03 6.62 9.05
N MET A 108 5.14 7.23 8.26
CA MET A 108 4.17 8.24 8.70
C MET A 108 2.79 7.96 8.11
N MET A 109 1.76 8.30 8.87
CA MET A 109 0.36 8.32 8.44
C MET A 109 -0.32 9.61 8.89
N VAL A 110 -1.49 9.91 8.32
CA VAL A 110 -2.34 11.02 8.74
C VAL A 110 -3.58 10.51 9.45
N GLU A 111 -3.91 11.14 10.57
CA GLU A 111 -5.22 10.99 11.22
C GLU A 111 -6.29 11.81 10.48
N ASP A 112 -7.57 11.59 10.82
CA ASP A 112 -8.72 12.32 10.26
C ASP A 112 -8.62 13.85 10.40
N ASN A 113 -7.91 14.31 11.42
CA ASN A 113 -7.65 15.73 11.68
C ASN A 113 -6.42 16.27 10.92
N CYS A 114 -5.83 15.48 10.02
CA CYS A 114 -4.62 15.77 9.25
C CYS A 114 -3.33 15.96 10.06
N THR A 115 -3.29 15.44 11.28
CA THR A 115 -2.06 15.32 12.05
C THR A 115 -1.23 14.17 11.51
N GLN A 116 0.03 14.45 11.15
CA GLN A 116 0.98 13.41 10.79
C GLN A 116 1.52 12.74 12.04
N ILE A 117 1.37 11.42 12.12
CA ILE A 117 1.83 10.58 13.23
C ILE A 117 2.65 9.40 12.69
N PRO A 118 3.49 8.76 13.52
CA PRO A 118 4.19 7.55 13.11
C PRO A 118 3.22 6.50 12.58
N TYR A 119 3.58 5.85 11.47
CA TYR A 119 2.77 4.79 10.87
C TYR A 119 2.63 3.62 11.83
N VAL A 120 1.38 3.19 12.04
CA VAL A 120 1.03 1.97 12.76
C VAL A 120 0.34 1.05 11.76
N PRO A 121 0.93 -0.09 11.39
CA PRO A 121 0.29 -1.02 10.46
C PRO A 121 -1.05 -1.49 10.98
N MET A 122 -2.04 -1.56 10.09
CA MET A 122 -3.30 -2.21 10.41
C MET A 122 -3.03 -3.67 10.70
N ASN A 123 -3.31 -4.09 11.93
CA ASN A 123 -3.17 -5.49 12.30
C ASN A 123 -4.40 -6.25 11.77
N SER A 124 -4.22 -7.45 11.26
CA SER A 124 -5.36 -8.28 10.80
C SER A 124 -6.39 -8.60 11.91
N THR A 125 -6.05 -8.34 13.19
CA THR A 125 -6.93 -8.48 14.37
C THR A 125 -7.73 -7.23 14.75
N SER A 126 -7.47 -6.06 14.16
CA SER A 126 -8.19 -4.81 14.51
C SER A 126 -9.53 -4.60 13.79
N ILE A 127 -9.95 -5.51 12.89
CA ILE A 127 -11.25 -5.43 12.21
C ILE A 127 -12.44 -5.68 13.18
N GLU A 128 -12.19 -6.16 14.41
CA GLU A 128 -13.24 -6.45 15.40
C GLU A 128 -13.47 -5.39 16.49
N GLN A 129 -12.80 -4.23 16.48
CA GLN A 129 -12.91 -3.27 17.59
C GLN A 129 -13.13 -1.81 17.19
N TYR A 130 -14.22 -1.52 16.50
CA TYR A 130 -14.90 -0.23 16.69
C TYR A 130 -16.41 -0.46 16.86
N PRO A 131 -16.95 -0.37 18.09
CA PRO A 131 -18.39 -0.34 18.27
C PRO A 131 -18.93 0.98 17.73
N LEU A 132 -20.02 0.87 16.98
CA LEU A 132 -20.94 1.96 16.59
C LEU A 132 -21.33 2.85 17.79
#